data_AF-A0A942UAU3-F1
#
_entry.id   AF-A0A942UAU3-F1
#
_cell.length_a   1.000
_cell.length_b   1.000
_cell.length_c   1.000
_cell.angle_alpha   90.00
_cell.angle_beta   90.00
_cell.angle_gamma   90.00
#
_symmetry.space_group_name_H-M   'P 1'
#
loop_
_entity.id
_entity.type
_entity.pdbx_description
1 polymer ?
#
loop_
_entity_poly.entity_id
_entity_poly.type
_entity_poly.pdbx_seq_one_letter_code
_entity_poly.pdbx_strand_id
1 'polypeptide(L)'
;MRLTVYLAGEIHSNWRDEIKEKAKALQLPIDFVGPMEDHDRSDAIGEEILGEQPNAIFRDAAASSFNNLRTQVLMQKADLVIALFGEKFKQWNTAMDASSAITLGKPLILIRPEELHHPLKELSRKANATVETVNQAIKALAYIFD
;
A
#
# COMPACT_ATOMS: atom_id res chain seq x y z
N MET A 1 -11.38 13.98 14.75
CA MET A 1 -10.16 13.20 14.43
C MET A 1 -9.95 13.24 12.93
N ARG A 2 -8.71 13.33 12.44
CA ARG A 2 -8.37 13.19 11.01
C ARG A 2 -7.29 12.12 10.91
N LEU A 3 -7.38 11.22 9.93
CA LEU A 3 -6.45 10.10 9.77
C LEU A 3 -5.67 10.23 8.46
N THR A 4 -4.41 9.83 8.47
CA THR A 4 -3.61 9.58 7.26
C THR A 4 -3.59 8.08 6.96
N VAL A 5 -4.05 7.68 5.79
CA VAL A 5 -4.13 6.27 5.38
C VAL A 5 -3.14 5.98 4.26
N TYR A 6 -2.25 4.99 4.46
CA TYR A 6 -1.34 4.50 3.42
C TYR A 6 -2.00 3.39 2.59
N LEU A 7 -2.07 3.58 1.28
CA LEU A 7 -2.66 2.63 0.31
C LEU A 7 -1.57 1.78 -0.37
N ALA A 8 -1.25 0.64 0.25
CA ALA A 8 -0.36 -0.38 -0.29
C ALA A 8 -1.12 -1.28 -1.28
N GLY A 9 -0.51 -1.68 -2.39
CA GLY A 9 -1.18 -2.58 -3.33
C GLY A 9 -0.75 -2.41 -4.78
N GLU A 10 -1.33 -3.25 -5.62
CA GLU A 10 -1.14 -3.24 -7.07
C GLU A 10 -1.49 -1.88 -7.71
N ILE A 11 -0.86 -1.56 -8.85
CA ILE A 11 -1.00 -0.28 -9.58
C ILE A 11 -1.67 -0.45 -10.95
N HIS A 12 -2.24 -1.62 -11.21
CA HIS A 12 -2.84 -2.05 -12.48
C HIS A 12 -4.38 -1.91 -12.50
N SER A 13 -5.02 -1.51 -11.39
CA SER A 13 -6.43 -1.14 -11.33
C SER A 13 -6.67 0.22 -10.67
N ASN A 14 -7.92 0.68 -10.71
CA ASN A 14 -8.38 1.95 -10.15
C ASN A 14 -8.82 1.87 -8.67
N TRP A 15 -8.50 0.79 -7.95
CA TRP A 15 -8.99 0.57 -6.59
C TRP A 15 -8.65 1.69 -5.59
N ARG A 16 -7.50 2.36 -5.75
CA ARG A 16 -7.12 3.51 -4.90
C ARG A 16 -8.05 4.68 -5.08
N ASP A 17 -8.46 4.94 -6.31
CA ASP A 17 -9.41 6.01 -6.61
C ASP A 17 -10.79 5.64 -6.10
N GLU A 18 -11.20 4.37 -6.23
CA GLU A 18 -12.44 3.88 -5.64
C GLU A 18 -12.47 4.08 -4.10
N ILE A 19 -11.38 3.77 -3.39
CA ILE A 19 -11.24 4.04 -1.94
C ILE A 19 -11.42 5.54 -1.65
N LYS A 20 -10.69 6.40 -2.37
CA LYS A 20 -10.70 7.86 -2.17
C LYS A 20 -12.08 8.44 -2.42
N GLU A 21 -12.75 8.03 -3.50
CA GLU A 21 -14.09 8.48 -3.86
C GLU A 21 -15.14 8.07 -2.83
N LYS A 22 -15.11 6.82 -2.37
CA LYS A 22 -16.06 6.32 -1.36
C LYS A 22 -15.85 7.00 0.00
N ALA A 23 -14.60 7.18 0.43
CA ALA A 23 -14.29 7.90 1.66
C ALA A 23 -14.78 9.36 1.60
N LYS A 24 -14.58 10.02 0.44
CA LYS A 24 -15.08 11.38 0.20
C LYS A 24 -16.62 11.45 0.20
N ALA A 25 -17.30 10.48 -0.43
CA ALA A 25 -18.75 10.42 -0.45
C ALA A 25 -19.35 10.27 0.96
N LEU A 26 -18.66 9.56 1.84
CA LEU A 26 -18.99 9.42 3.26
C LEU A 26 -18.51 10.61 4.12
N GLN A 27 -17.86 11.61 3.52
CA GLN A 27 -17.29 12.77 4.20
C GLN A 27 -16.30 12.41 5.33
N LEU A 28 -15.58 11.28 5.18
CA LEU A 28 -14.59 10.87 6.16
C LEU A 28 -13.39 11.84 6.15
N PRO A 29 -12.93 12.35 7.32
CA PRO A 29 -11.78 13.24 7.40
C PRO A 29 -10.48 12.44 7.27
N ILE A 30 -10.14 12.04 6.05
CA ILE A 30 -8.99 11.17 5.75
C ILE A 30 -8.12 11.78 4.65
N ASP A 31 -6.80 11.80 4.90
CA ASP A 31 -5.78 12.07 3.91
C ASP A 31 -5.18 10.73 3.42
N PHE A 32 -4.94 10.60 2.12
CA PHE A 32 -4.38 9.37 1.53
C PHE A 32 -2.94 9.58 1.07
N VAL A 33 -2.09 8.61 1.39
CA VAL A 33 -0.70 8.50 0.90
C VAL A 33 -0.46 7.08 0.39
N GLY A 34 0.66 6.83 -0.28
CA GLY A 34 0.95 5.50 -0.85
C GLY A 34 2.31 5.46 -1.53
N PRO A 35 2.70 4.34 -2.16
CA PRO A 35 3.95 4.20 -2.91
C PRO A 35 4.01 5.13 -4.14
N MET A 36 5.13 5.11 -4.88
CA MET A 36 5.16 5.77 -6.20
C MET A 36 4.32 4.93 -7.15
N GLU A 37 3.22 5.51 -7.66
CA GLU A 37 2.27 4.80 -8.52
C GLU A 37 2.67 4.86 -10.01
N ASP A 38 3.53 5.81 -10.38
CA ASP A 38 4.13 5.91 -11.70
C ASP A 38 5.29 4.91 -11.83
N HIS A 39 5.07 3.86 -12.62
CA HIS A 39 6.03 2.77 -12.79
C HIS A 39 7.34 3.24 -13.45
N ASP A 40 7.25 4.01 -14.53
CA ASP A 40 8.42 4.47 -15.28
C ASP A 40 9.30 5.36 -14.40
N ARG A 41 8.65 6.27 -13.65
CA ARG A 41 9.35 7.11 -12.69
C ARG A 41 9.91 6.30 -11.52
N SER A 42 9.16 5.32 -11.00
CA SER A 42 9.63 4.44 -9.93
C SER A 42 10.90 3.69 -10.32
N ASP A 43 11.00 3.22 -11.56
CA ASP A 43 12.17 2.51 -12.09
C ASP A 43 13.34 3.43 -12.43
N ALA A 44 13.06 4.69 -12.78
CA ALA A 44 14.07 5.67 -13.17
C ALA A 44 14.59 6.52 -12.00
N ILE A 45 13.90 6.57 -10.86
CA ILE A 45 14.18 7.53 -9.76
C ILE A 45 15.64 7.47 -9.26
N GLY A 46 16.26 6.29 -9.29
CA GLY A 46 17.66 6.11 -8.94
C GLY A 46 18.59 6.91 -9.86
N GLU A 47 18.36 6.81 -11.17
CA GLU A 47 19.16 7.50 -12.19
C GLU A 47 18.80 8.99 -12.30
N GLU A 48 17.54 9.36 -12.07
CA GLU A 48 17.14 10.77 -11.96
C GLU A 48 17.93 11.53 -10.87
N ILE A 49 18.25 10.85 -9.76
CA ILE A 49 18.92 11.47 -8.60
C ILE A 49 20.44 11.29 -8.65
N LEU A 50 20.94 10.10 -8.99
CA LEU A 50 22.35 9.75 -8.91
C LEU A 50 23.08 9.79 -10.27
N GLY A 51 22.35 9.96 -11.37
CA GLY A 51 22.87 9.79 -12.73
C GLY A 51 22.87 8.33 -13.19
N GLU A 52 23.33 8.10 -14.42
CA GLU A 52 23.39 6.79 -15.07
C GLU A 52 24.08 5.74 -14.19
N GLN A 53 23.44 4.57 -14.01
CA GLN A 53 23.99 3.50 -13.20
C GLN A 53 24.82 2.51 -14.03
N PRO A 54 25.87 1.88 -13.47
CA PRO A 54 26.79 1.05 -14.24
C PRO A 54 26.15 -0.14 -14.96
N ASN A 55 25.03 -0.64 -14.45
CA ASN A 55 24.23 -1.71 -15.05
C ASN A 55 22.86 -1.80 -14.38
N ALA A 56 22.01 -2.69 -14.88
CA ALA A 56 20.65 -2.91 -14.38
C ALA A 56 20.56 -3.24 -12.88
N ILE A 57 21.53 -3.98 -12.31
CA ILE A 57 21.53 -4.30 -10.87
C ILE A 57 21.70 -3.03 -10.03
N PHE A 58 22.62 -2.15 -10.44
CA PHE A 58 22.81 -0.87 -9.74
C PHE A 58 21.65 0.09 -9.98
N ARG A 59 21.06 0.08 -11.18
CA ARG A 59 19.83 0.83 -11.48
C ARG A 59 18.71 0.44 -10.53
N ASP A 60 18.41 -0.85 -10.42
CA ASP A 60 17.33 -1.35 -9.56
C ASP A 60 17.63 -1.11 -8.06
N ALA A 61 18.89 -1.24 -7.65
CA ALA A 61 19.30 -0.96 -6.26
C ALA A 61 19.16 0.54 -5.91
N ALA A 62 19.52 1.43 -6.83
CA ALA A 62 19.34 2.88 -6.66
C ALA A 62 17.85 3.25 -6.60
N ALA A 63 17.06 2.76 -7.56
CA ALA A 63 15.61 2.97 -7.59
C ALA A 63 14.95 2.48 -6.29
N SER A 64 15.28 1.26 -5.86
CA SER A 64 14.78 0.67 -4.62
C SER A 64 15.15 1.51 -3.39
N SER A 65 16.36 2.06 -3.33
CA SER A 65 16.81 2.87 -2.17
C SER A 65 15.94 4.10 -1.96
N PHE A 66 15.61 4.83 -3.02
CA PHE A 66 14.77 6.03 -2.92
C PHE A 66 13.29 5.72 -2.72
N ASN A 67 12.78 4.65 -3.36
CA ASN A 67 11.42 4.18 -3.11
C ASN A 67 11.26 3.73 -1.65
N ASN A 68 12.21 2.99 -1.11
CA ASN A 68 12.20 2.57 0.30
C ASN A 68 12.22 3.78 1.25
N LEU A 69 13.06 4.80 0.97
CA LEU A 69 13.07 6.05 1.73
C LEU A 69 11.69 6.71 1.75
N ARG A 70 11.07 6.88 0.57
CA ARG A 70 9.75 7.50 0.44
C ARG A 70 8.67 6.68 1.16
N THR A 71 8.64 5.37 0.94
CA THR A 71 7.70 4.45 1.58
C THR A 71 7.84 4.49 3.09
N GLN A 72 9.04 4.43 3.65
CA GLN A 72 9.25 4.47 5.10
C GLN A 72 8.72 5.78 5.72
N VAL A 73 9.01 6.93 5.11
CA VAL A 73 8.52 8.23 5.60
C VAL A 73 6.99 8.28 5.60
N LEU A 74 6.35 7.83 4.52
CA LEU A 74 4.89 7.87 4.41
C LEU A 74 4.22 6.83 5.31
N MET A 75 4.78 5.63 5.42
CA MET A 75 4.33 4.57 6.31
C MET A 75 4.39 5.01 7.78
N GLN A 76 5.48 5.67 8.19
CA GLN A 76 5.61 6.19 9.56
C GLN A 76 4.61 7.29 9.89
N LYS A 77 4.27 8.15 8.92
CA LYS A 77 3.27 9.22 9.06
C LYS A 77 1.83 8.74 8.98
N ALA A 78 1.58 7.55 8.42
CA ALA A 78 0.24 6.99 8.34
C ALA A 78 -0.25 6.52 9.72
N ASP A 79 -1.54 6.75 9.98
CA ASP A 79 -2.24 6.24 11.15
C ASP A 79 -2.78 4.83 10.93
N LEU A 80 -3.03 4.46 9.67
CA LEU A 80 -3.55 3.16 9.24
C LEU A 80 -3.06 2.81 7.83
N VAL A 81 -2.98 1.51 7.55
CA VAL A 81 -2.60 0.97 6.23
C VAL A 81 -3.75 0.15 5.66
N ILE A 82 -4.06 0.35 4.38
CA ILE A 82 -4.89 -0.56 3.59
C ILE A 82 -3.98 -1.21 2.56
N ALA A 83 -3.88 -2.54 2.60
CA ALA A 83 -3.09 -3.31 1.64
C ALA A 83 -4.01 -4.15 0.75
N LEU A 84 -4.03 -3.88 -0.56
CA LEU A 84 -4.82 -4.65 -1.53
C LEU A 84 -3.95 -5.60 -2.34
N PHE A 85 -4.28 -6.89 -2.27
CA PHE A 85 -3.71 -7.92 -3.11
C PHE A 85 -4.61 -8.19 -4.32
N GLY A 86 -4.10 -7.91 -5.52
CA GLY A 86 -4.73 -8.33 -6.77
C GLY A 86 -4.47 -9.79 -7.10
N GLU A 87 -5.27 -10.34 -8.02
CA GLU A 87 -5.17 -11.74 -8.47
C GLU A 87 -4.04 -11.98 -9.47
N LYS A 88 -3.56 -10.92 -10.12
CA LYS A 88 -2.54 -10.98 -11.17
C LYS A 88 -1.18 -10.55 -10.65
N PHE A 89 -0.14 -11.16 -11.20
CA PHE A 89 1.27 -10.94 -10.87
C PHE A 89 1.63 -11.29 -9.43
N LYS A 90 2.93 -11.41 -9.18
CA LYS A 90 3.45 -11.63 -7.82
C LYS A 90 3.52 -10.28 -7.10
N GLN A 91 2.68 -10.11 -6.09
CA GLN A 91 2.49 -8.86 -5.35
C GLN A 91 3.55 -8.66 -4.23
N TRP A 92 4.84 -8.76 -4.58
CA TRP A 92 5.93 -8.70 -3.60
C TRP A 92 6.01 -7.37 -2.85
N ASN A 93 5.82 -6.26 -3.57
CA ASN A 93 5.84 -4.92 -2.96
C ASN A 93 4.70 -4.75 -1.95
N THR A 94 3.49 -5.21 -2.30
CA THR A 94 2.34 -5.22 -1.38
C THR A 94 2.61 -6.07 -0.15
N ALA A 95 3.22 -7.25 -0.30
CA ALA A 95 3.61 -8.09 0.83
C ALA A 95 4.66 -7.43 1.73
N MET A 96 5.62 -6.72 1.14
CA MET A 96 6.64 -5.98 1.89
C MET A 96 6.01 -4.79 2.65
N ASP A 97 5.13 -4.03 2.01
CA ASP A 97 4.43 -2.91 2.65
C ASP A 97 3.53 -3.38 3.80
N ALA A 98 2.73 -4.42 3.58
CA ALA A 98 1.87 -5.00 4.62
C ALA A 98 2.69 -5.55 5.80
N SER A 99 3.82 -6.22 5.52
CA SER A 99 4.72 -6.72 6.56
C SER A 99 5.41 -5.58 7.32
N SER A 100 5.75 -4.49 6.63
CA SER A 100 6.33 -3.29 7.24
C SER A 100 5.32 -2.60 8.15
N ALA A 101 4.06 -2.50 7.72
CA ALA A 101 2.96 -1.98 8.54
C ALA A 101 2.84 -2.75 9.86
N ILE A 102 2.78 -4.08 9.79
CA ILE A 102 2.72 -4.96 10.97
C ILE A 102 3.93 -4.74 11.88
N THR A 103 5.14 -4.70 11.31
CA THR A 103 6.39 -4.55 12.07
C THR A 103 6.48 -3.20 12.79
N LEU A 104 5.95 -2.14 12.16
CA LEU A 104 5.88 -0.79 12.73
C LEU A 104 4.68 -0.59 13.66
N GLY A 105 3.87 -1.63 13.90
CA GLY A 105 2.67 -1.54 14.74
C GLY A 105 1.56 -0.68 14.15
N LYS A 106 1.54 -0.50 12.82
CA LYS A 106 0.48 0.23 12.12
C LYS A 106 -0.76 -0.65 11.96
N PRO A 107 -1.97 -0.17 12.34
CA PRO A 107 -3.21 -0.86 12.04
C PRO A 107 -3.31 -1.20 10.55
N LEU A 108 -3.65 -2.45 10.24
CA LEU A 108 -3.69 -2.96 8.88
C LEU A 108 -5.07 -3.55 8.53
N ILE A 109 -5.67 -3.02 7.47
CA ILE A 109 -6.77 -3.64 6.74
C ILE A 109 -6.20 -4.32 5.49
N LEU A 110 -6.31 -5.63 5.42
CA LEU A 110 -5.87 -6.42 4.28
C LEU A 110 -7.07 -6.72 3.37
N ILE A 111 -7.03 -6.27 2.12
CA ILE A 111 -7.98 -6.67 1.08
C ILE A 111 -7.36 -7.85 0.32
N ARG A 112 -7.99 -9.02 0.44
CA ARG A 112 -7.50 -10.28 -0.08
C ARG A 112 -8.65 -11.09 -0.71
N PRO A 113 -8.61 -11.37 -2.02
CA PRO A 113 -9.51 -12.31 -2.69
C PRO A 113 -9.44 -13.73 -2.10
N GLU A 114 -10.52 -14.50 -2.20
CA GLU A 114 -10.63 -15.86 -1.66
C GLU A 114 -9.53 -16.79 -2.19
N GLU A 115 -9.19 -16.64 -3.47
CA GLU A 115 -8.17 -17.39 -4.20
C GLU A 115 -6.79 -17.28 -3.54
N LEU A 116 -6.53 -16.16 -2.84
CA LEU A 116 -5.27 -15.91 -2.16
C LEU A 116 -5.28 -16.28 -0.67
N HIS A 117 -6.33 -16.98 -0.18
CA HIS A 117 -6.43 -17.34 1.25
C HIS A 117 -5.23 -18.14 1.75
N HIS A 118 -4.76 -19.12 0.97
CA HIS A 118 -3.66 -19.97 1.35
C HIS A 118 -2.31 -19.24 1.36
N PRO A 119 -1.88 -18.56 0.27
CA PRO A 119 -0.59 -17.88 0.24
C PRO A 119 -0.50 -16.71 1.23
N LEU A 120 -1.62 -16.09 1.60
CA LEU A 120 -1.64 -14.93 2.49
C LEU A 120 -2.19 -15.24 3.89
N LYS A 121 -2.32 -16.52 4.27
CA LYS A 121 -2.89 -16.92 5.58
C LYS A 121 -2.14 -16.32 6.76
N GLU A 122 -0.80 -16.28 6.70
CA GLU A 122 0.03 -15.74 7.79
C GLU A 122 -0.10 -14.23 7.90
N LEU A 123 -0.12 -13.53 6.76
CA LEU A 123 -0.29 -12.08 6.73
C LEU A 123 -1.70 -11.67 7.17
N SER A 124 -2.72 -12.40 6.71
CA SER A 124 -4.12 -12.18 7.08
C SER A 124 -4.34 -12.34 8.58
N ARG A 125 -3.64 -13.29 9.24
CA ARG A 125 -3.74 -13.50 10.68
C ARG A 125 -3.00 -12.47 11.52
N LYS A 126 -2.09 -11.71 10.93
CA LYS A 126 -1.39 -10.60 11.58
C LYS A 126 -2.06 -9.25 11.33
N ALA A 127 -2.84 -9.12 10.25
CA ALA A 127 -3.64 -7.93 10.00
C ALA A 127 -4.75 -7.77 11.06
N ASN A 128 -5.15 -6.53 11.34
CA ASN A 128 -6.25 -6.25 12.26
C ASN A 128 -7.60 -6.66 11.67
N ALA A 129 -7.77 -6.45 10.36
CA ALA A 129 -8.93 -6.89 9.61
C ALA A 129 -8.49 -7.45 8.25
N THR A 130 -9.10 -8.57 7.84
CA THR A 130 -8.98 -9.08 6.47
C THR A 130 -10.37 -9.09 5.84
N VAL A 131 -10.48 -8.50 4.66
CA VAL A 131 -11.71 -8.37 3.88
C VAL A 131 -11.45 -8.77 2.42
N GLU A 132 -12.50 -8.94 1.62
CA GLU A 132 -12.39 -9.37 0.23
C GLU A 132 -12.58 -8.22 -0.77
N THR A 133 -13.19 -7.12 -0.34
CA THR A 133 -13.58 -6.02 -1.25
C THR A 133 -13.22 -4.64 -0.69
N VAL A 134 -13.05 -3.68 -1.61
CA VAL A 134 -12.92 -2.26 -1.28
C VAL A 134 -14.12 -1.76 -0.45
N ASN A 135 -15.34 -2.21 -0.76
CA ASN A 135 -16.54 -1.84 -0.01
C ASN A 135 -16.47 -2.27 1.46
N GLN A 136 -15.99 -3.48 1.74
CA GLN A 136 -15.81 -3.95 3.12
C GLN A 136 -14.69 -3.17 3.82
N ALA A 137 -13.59 -2.85 3.12
CA ALA A 137 -12.51 -2.03 3.67
C ALA A 137 -12.99 -0.62 4.05
N ILE A 138 -13.80 0.01 3.20
CA ILE A 138 -14.39 1.32 3.50
C ILE A 138 -15.34 1.27 4.69
N LYS A 139 -16.16 0.21 4.83
CA LYS A 139 -17.01 0.04 6.02
C LYS A 139 -16.17 -0.10 7.29
N ALA A 140 -15.10 -0.90 7.25
CA ALA A 140 -14.17 -1.04 8.36
C ALA A 140 -13.46 0.27 8.71
N LEU A 141 -13.10 1.07 7.69
CA LEU A 141 -12.49 2.38 7.86
C LEU A 141 -13.48 3.41 8.46
N ALA A 142 -14.72 3.41 7.99
CA ALA A 142 -15.78 4.30 8.48
C ALA A 142 -16.12 4.04 9.95
N TYR A 143 -16.12 2.77 10.37
CA TYR A 143 -16.38 2.36 11.76
C TYR A 143 -15.42 3.00 12.78
N ILE A 144 -14.23 3.44 12.35
CA ILE A 144 -13.27 4.13 13.23
C ILE A 144 -13.78 5.53 13.67
N PHE A 145 -14.75 6.09 12.95
CA PHE A 145 -15.29 7.43 13.19
C PHE A 145 -16.65 7.44 13.91
N ASP A 146 -17.22 6.28 14.21
CA ASP A 146 -18.43 6.14 15.03
C ASP A 146 -18.13 6.45 16.50
#